data_AF-X0Y6J3-F1
#
_entry.id   AF-X0Y6J3-F1
#
_cell.length_a   1.000
_cell.length_b   1.000
_cell.length_c   1.000
_cell.angle_alpha   90.00
_cell.angle_beta   90.00
_cell.angle_gamma   90.00
#
_symmetry.space_group_name_H-M   'P 1'
#
loop_
_entity.id
_entity.type
_entity.pdbx_description
1 polymer ?
#
loop_
_entity_poly.entity_id
_entity_poly.type
_entity_poly.pdbx_seq_one_letter_code
_entity_poly.pdbx_strand_id
1 'polypeptide(L)'
;AEKGDMVWSRALNYRTRPVIVGDKIILEPRACDLRTGEIVMRDHPITGEEVPWEFLRPGHTCGITAASAKGLFYRSACTAFYDLEQDNGVTIFGAYRPGCAISTIPAGGLLLSQEAAAGCTCSYPVRCSLAMMRKPNRTQPWTIYVTPGALRPVKRFAINFGAAADMKDNEGTVWFSYPNPKTNSYTHFPNYGVKFDLRVQTLPGMGYFCRDFKGVSIADTDKPWLFTSGCQGMLRCEVPLIDNAAGQK
;
A
#
# COMPACT_ATOMS: atom_id res chain seq x y z
N ALA A 1 24.39 23.50 5.20
CA ALA A 1 23.48 23.93 6.29
C ALA A 1 23.92 25.27 6.88
N GLU A 2 25.18 25.41 7.27
CA GLU A 2 25.72 26.59 7.98
C GLU A 2 25.51 27.94 7.29
N LYS A 3 25.57 27.98 5.96
CA LYS A 3 25.45 29.23 5.18
C LYS A 3 24.04 29.53 4.67
N GLY A 4 23.13 28.55 4.73
CA GLY A 4 21.79 28.68 4.15
C GLY A 4 21.73 28.73 2.61
N ASP A 5 22.85 28.49 1.92
CA ASP A 5 22.91 28.51 0.45
C ASP A 5 21.97 27.47 -0.17
N MET A 6 21.30 27.85 -1.27
CA MET A 6 20.43 26.95 -2.02
C MET A 6 21.27 25.89 -2.73
N VAL A 7 21.02 24.61 -2.41
CA VAL A 7 21.71 23.47 -3.05
C VAL A 7 21.03 23.09 -4.37
N TRP A 8 19.70 23.03 -4.38
CA TRP A 8 18.89 22.80 -5.58
C TRP A 8 17.46 23.30 -5.37
N SER A 9 16.72 23.49 -6.46
CA SER A 9 15.29 23.81 -6.45
C SER A 9 14.60 23.16 -7.65
N ARG A 10 13.45 22.52 -7.41
CA ARG A 10 12.66 21.84 -8.44
C ARG A 10 11.18 21.84 -8.07
N ALA A 11 10.33 22.07 -9.07
CA ALA A 11 8.89 21.86 -8.92
C ALA A 11 8.58 20.35 -8.90
N LEU A 12 8.11 19.85 -7.76
CA LEU A 12 7.85 18.42 -7.54
C LEU A 12 6.35 18.09 -7.31
N ASN A 13 5.46 19.08 -7.38
CA ASN A 13 4.00 18.93 -7.31
C ASN A 13 3.51 17.97 -6.20
N TYR A 14 3.95 18.21 -4.97
CA TYR A 14 3.57 17.42 -3.81
C TYR A 14 2.30 17.97 -3.15
N ARG A 15 1.53 17.09 -2.49
CA ARG A 15 0.21 17.45 -1.94
C ARG A 15 0.22 17.97 -0.51
N THR A 16 1.20 17.55 0.27
CA THR A 16 1.29 17.88 1.70
C THR A 16 2.73 18.14 2.11
N ARG A 17 2.95 18.60 3.34
CA ARG A 17 4.28 18.89 3.85
C ARG A 17 5.17 17.63 3.73
N PRO A 18 6.35 17.75 3.10
CA PRO A 18 7.23 16.62 2.93
C PRO A 18 7.82 16.16 4.27
N VAL A 19 8.29 14.90 4.31
CA VAL A 19 9.07 14.36 5.43
C VAL A 19 10.38 13.78 4.90
N ILE A 20 11.48 14.04 5.60
CA ILE A 20 12.80 13.49 5.24
C ILE A 20 12.95 12.13 5.91
N VAL A 21 13.36 11.13 5.14
CA VAL A 21 13.67 9.78 5.62
C VAL A 21 15.02 9.37 5.03
N GLY A 22 16.06 9.42 5.86
CA GLY A 22 17.43 9.15 5.40
C GLY A 22 17.88 10.12 4.31
N ASP A 23 18.18 9.59 3.13
CA ASP A 23 18.59 10.30 1.92
C ASP A 23 17.42 10.67 1.00
N LYS A 24 16.17 10.44 1.44
CA LYS A 24 14.97 10.70 0.64
C LYS A 24 14.12 11.81 1.24
N ILE A 25 13.47 12.57 0.37
CA ILE A 25 12.31 13.39 0.72
C ILE A 25 11.07 12.62 0.26
N ILE A 26 10.18 12.32 1.20
CA ILE A 26 8.86 11.75 0.92
C ILE A 26 7.93 12.92 0.62
N LEU A 27 7.49 13.01 -0.64
CA LEU A 27 6.65 14.08 -1.15
C LEU A 27 5.45 13.47 -1.86
N GLU A 28 4.35 13.36 -1.13
CA GLU A 28 3.18 12.60 -1.55
C GLU A 28 2.67 12.98 -2.96
N PRO A 29 2.45 11.98 -3.84
CA PRO A 29 2.49 10.53 -3.58
C PRO A 29 3.86 9.86 -3.74
N ARG A 30 4.92 10.61 -4.06
CA ARG A 30 6.24 10.09 -4.47
C ARG A 30 7.31 10.26 -3.40
N ALA A 31 8.53 9.89 -3.75
CA ALA A 31 9.74 10.31 -3.06
C ALA A 31 10.76 10.83 -4.08
N CYS A 32 11.69 11.66 -3.63
CA CYS A 32 12.87 12.04 -4.39
C CYS A 32 14.14 11.92 -3.53
N ASP A 33 15.30 11.87 -4.19
CA ASP A 33 16.59 12.01 -3.53
C ASP A 33 16.74 13.40 -2.90
N LEU A 34 17.24 13.45 -1.66
CA LEU A 34 17.38 14.66 -0.86
C LEU A 34 18.40 15.66 -1.43
N ARG A 35 19.41 15.17 -2.17
CA ARG A 35 20.51 15.98 -2.69
C ARG A 35 20.32 16.38 -4.15
N THR A 36 19.59 15.61 -4.94
CA THR A 36 19.42 15.87 -6.38
C THR A 36 17.99 16.24 -6.76
N GLY A 37 16.99 15.85 -5.97
CA GLY A 37 15.59 16.00 -6.33
C GLY A 37 15.14 15.07 -7.47
N GLU A 38 15.92 14.02 -7.78
CA GLU A 38 15.53 12.95 -8.71
C GLU A 38 14.48 12.05 -8.08
N ILE A 39 13.44 11.69 -8.85
CA ILE A 39 12.34 10.86 -8.35
C ILE A 39 12.85 9.44 -8.09
N VAL A 40 12.47 8.90 -6.93
CA VAL A 40 12.74 7.49 -6.60
C VAL A 40 11.87 6.60 -7.49
N MET A 41 12.51 5.69 -8.20
CA MET A 41 11.87 4.73 -9.10
C MET A 41 11.79 3.34 -8.43
N ARG A 42 10.94 2.46 -8.98
CA ARG A 42 10.90 1.03 -8.67
C ARG A 42 10.43 0.24 -9.89
N ASP A 43 10.70 -1.06 -9.87
CA ASP A 43 10.16 -1.97 -10.88
C ASP A 43 8.63 -2.12 -10.71
N HIS A 44 7.91 -1.98 -11.82
CA HIS A 44 6.49 -2.29 -11.86
C HIS A 44 6.30 -3.81 -11.68
N PRO A 45 5.55 -4.29 -10.68
CA PRO A 45 5.46 -5.72 -10.33
C PRO A 45 4.88 -6.60 -11.45
N ILE A 46 4.16 -6.00 -12.39
CA ILE A 46 3.55 -6.71 -13.53
C ILE A 46 4.38 -6.65 -14.81
N THR A 47 4.90 -5.48 -15.18
CA THR A 47 5.56 -5.25 -16.47
C THR A 47 7.07 -5.34 -16.37
N GLY A 48 7.63 -5.08 -15.18
CA GLY A 48 9.07 -4.96 -14.95
C GLY A 48 9.68 -3.63 -15.46
N GLU A 49 8.86 -2.70 -15.95
CA GLU A 49 9.27 -1.36 -16.33
C GLU A 49 9.56 -0.51 -15.08
N GLU A 50 10.52 0.41 -15.17
CA GLU A 50 10.76 1.37 -14.10
C GLU A 50 9.64 2.42 -14.04
N VAL A 51 9.00 2.53 -12.88
CA VAL A 51 7.95 3.50 -12.61
C VAL A 51 8.26 4.30 -11.34
N PRO A 52 7.73 5.52 -11.19
CA PRO A 52 7.87 6.25 -9.93
C PRO A 52 7.36 5.42 -8.75
N TRP A 53 8.17 5.34 -7.69
CA TRP A 53 7.70 4.82 -6.42
C TRP A 53 6.58 5.74 -5.90
N GLU A 54 5.42 5.14 -5.63
CA GLU A 54 4.27 5.87 -5.11
C GLU A 54 3.62 5.13 -3.95
N PHE A 55 3.17 5.93 -2.98
CA PHE A 55 2.24 5.52 -1.93
C PHE A 55 1.00 6.41 -1.98
N LEU A 56 -0.14 5.89 -1.53
CA LEU A 56 -1.40 6.64 -1.55
C LEU A 56 -1.91 6.95 -0.17
N ARG A 57 -2.66 8.06 -0.15
CA ARG A 57 -3.41 8.53 1.01
C ARG A 57 -4.89 8.72 0.65
N PRO A 58 -5.63 7.63 0.39
CA PRO A 58 -7.06 7.70 0.14
C PRO A 58 -7.87 8.20 1.35
N GLY A 59 -8.93 8.97 1.10
CA GLY A 59 -9.95 9.31 2.10
C GLY A 59 -9.74 10.71 2.68
N HIS A 60 -10.24 10.99 3.88
CA HIS A 60 -10.03 12.31 4.50
C HIS A 60 -8.61 12.41 5.11
N THR A 61 -7.85 13.42 4.68
CA THR A 61 -6.38 13.51 4.89
C THR A 61 -5.86 14.77 5.60
N CYS A 62 -6.50 15.28 6.66
CA CYS A 62 -6.00 16.52 7.29
C CYS A 62 -4.64 16.37 8.03
N GLY A 63 -4.21 15.16 8.39
CA GLY A 63 -2.97 14.93 9.17
C GLY A 63 -1.71 14.93 8.32
N ILE A 64 -0.56 15.26 8.93
CA ILE A 64 0.77 15.23 8.27
C ILE A 64 1.40 13.82 8.40
N THR A 65 2.23 13.42 7.43
CA THR A 65 2.99 12.17 7.51
C THR A 65 4.02 12.24 8.63
N ALA A 66 4.02 11.26 9.51
CA ALA A 66 5.15 10.94 10.36
C ALA A 66 5.92 9.76 9.78
N ALA A 67 7.23 9.70 10.04
CA ALA A 67 8.06 8.64 9.51
C ALA A 67 9.11 8.21 10.54
N SER A 68 9.42 6.92 10.50
CA SER A 68 10.66 6.37 11.06
C SER A 68 11.62 6.06 9.92
N ALA A 69 12.81 5.52 10.24
CA ALA A 69 13.73 5.01 9.22
C ALA A 69 13.13 3.90 8.34
N LYS A 70 12.09 3.19 8.81
CA LYS A 70 11.54 1.98 8.14
C LYS A 70 10.05 2.03 7.82
N GLY A 71 9.36 3.13 8.11
CA GLY A 71 7.93 3.18 7.86
C GLY A 71 7.34 4.57 7.90
N LEU A 72 6.25 4.73 7.14
CA LEU A 72 5.40 5.92 7.12
C LEU A 72 4.13 5.66 7.93
N PHE A 73 3.70 6.69 8.63
CA PHE A 73 2.52 6.69 9.48
C PHE A 73 1.73 7.96 9.18
N TYR A 74 0.51 7.81 8.66
CA TYR A 74 -0.26 8.96 8.19
C TYR A 74 -1.75 8.72 8.27
N ARG A 75 -2.52 9.77 8.06
CA ARG A 75 -3.98 9.72 8.05
C ARG A 75 -4.49 9.48 6.64
N SER A 76 -5.26 8.41 6.47
CA SER A 76 -5.90 8.00 5.21
C SER A 76 -7.35 7.59 5.50
N ALA A 77 -8.19 8.58 5.81
CA ALA A 77 -9.39 8.41 6.64
C ALA A 77 -9.06 7.87 8.04
N CYS A 78 -8.66 6.60 8.16
CA CYS A 78 -8.14 6.02 9.40
C CYS A 78 -6.61 6.15 9.46
N THR A 79 -5.98 5.48 10.41
CA THR A 79 -4.51 5.38 10.47
C THR A 79 -4.01 4.47 9.37
N ALA A 80 -3.00 4.90 8.64
CA ALA A 80 -2.34 4.13 7.60
C ALA A 80 -0.87 3.91 7.94
N PHE A 81 -0.39 2.72 7.61
CA PHE A 81 1.00 2.31 7.72
C PHE A 81 1.53 1.97 6.33
N TYR A 82 2.75 2.40 6.07
CA TYR A 82 3.52 1.95 4.91
C TYR A 82 4.86 1.43 5.39
N ASP A 83 5.19 0.20 5.01
CA ASP A 83 6.49 -0.40 5.27
C ASP A 83 7.48 0.04 4.18
N LEU A 84 8.44 0.90 4.53
CA LEU A 84 9.47 1.39 3.61
C LEU A 84 10.59 0.38 3.39
N GLU A 85 10.78 -0.57 4.30
CA GLU A 85 11.81 -1.60 4.20
C GLU A 85 11.38 -2.69 3.22
N GLN A 86 10.11 -3.12 3.27
CA GLN A 86 9.60 -4.21 2.44
C GLN A 86 8.87 -3.73 1.17
N ASP A 87 8.41 -2.47 1.14
CA ASP A 87 7.59 -1.93 0.05
C ASP A 87 6.38 -2.84 -0.23
N ASN A 88 5.60 -3.15 0.80
CA ASN A 88 4.49 -4.10 0.72
C ASN A 88 3.14 -3.45 0.37
N GLY A 89 3.09 -2.13 0.27
CA GLY A 89 1.86 -1.36 0.08
C GLY A 89 1.26 -0.84 1.38
N VAL A 90 0.04 -0.30 1.29
CA VAL A 90 -0.62 0.42 2.39
C VAL A 90 -1.41 -0.55 3.26
N THR A 91 -1.21 -0.51 4.58
CA THR A 91 -2.10 -1.15 5.57
C THR A 91 -2.93 -0.09 6.28
N ILE A 92 -4.23 -0.35 6.46
CA ILE A 92 -5.12 0.51 7.23
C ILE A 92 -5.37 -0.08 8.61
N PHE A 93 -5.09 0.70 9.65
CA PHE A 93 -5.57 0.48 11.01
C PHE A 93 -6.85 1.29 11.21
N GLY A 94 -7.98 0.59 11.04
CA GLY A 94 -9.31 1.17 11.07
C GLY A 94 -9.72 1.70 12.45
N ALA A 95 -10.87 2.38 12.50
CA ALA A 95 -11.53 2.87 13.72
C ALA A 95 -10.79 3.98 14.51
N TYR A 96 -9.47 4.08 14.38
CA TYR A 96 -8.62 5.12 14.95
C TYR A 96 -8.03 6.02 13.86
N ARG A 97 -7.85 7.31 14.18
CA ARG A 97 -7.37 8.30 13.21
C ARG A 97 -6.36 9.28 13.84
N PRO A 98 -5.24 9.58 13.16
CA PRO A 98 -4.34 10.64 13.60
C PRO A 98 -5.01 12.02 13.53
N GLY A 99 -4.59 12.94 14.40
CA GLY A 99 -4.97 14.35 14.37
C GLY A 99 -4.62 15.06 13.06
N CYS A 100 -5.10 16.29 12.91
CA CYS A 100 -4.81 17.12 11.73
C CYS A 100 -3.41 17.76 11.77
N ALA A 101 -2.73 17.71 12.92
CA ALA A 101 -1.30 18.03 13.03
C ALA A 101 -0.47 16.75 13.14
N ILE A 102 0.84 16.89 13.33
CA ILE A 102 1.71 15.77 13.71
C ILE A 102 1.23 15.26 15.07
N SER A 103 0.62 14.08 15.09
CA SER A 103 0.00 13.46 16.27
C SER A 103 0.44 12.01 16.45
N THR A 104 1.16 11.47 15.47
CA THR A 104 1.78 10.15 15.49
C THR A 104 3.29 10.36 15.49
N ILE A 105 3.98 9.77 16.45
CA ILE A 105 5.40 9.99 16.76
C ILE A 105 6.08 8.62 16.86
N PRO A 106 6.82 8.20 15.82
CA PRO A 106 7.68 7.03 15.90
C PRO A 106 9.00 7.39 16.61
N ALA A 107 9.18 6.96 17.86
CA ALA A 107 10.36 7.25 18.65
C ALA A 107 10.66 6.14 19.67
N GLY A 108 11.94 5.90 19.96
CA GLY A 108 12.35 4.95 21.01
C GLY A 108 11.87 3.50 20.78
N GLY A 109 11.68 3.08 19.53
CA GLY A 109 11.15 1.75 19.19
C GLY A 109 9.63 1.61 19.32
N LEU A 110 8.93 2.69 19.65
CA LEU A 110 7.48 2.77 19.77
C LEU A 110 6.88 3.65 18.67
N LEU A 111 5.60 3.41 18.37
CA LEU A 111 4.74 4.34 17.68
C LEU A 111 3.74 4.90 18.68
N LEU A 112 3.95 6.15 19.09
CA LEU A 112 3.07 6.86 20.00
C LEU A 112 2.09 7.69 19.19
N SER A 113 0.80 7.63 19.52
CA SER A 113 -0.21 8.44 18.85
C SER A 113 -1.14 9.04 19.89
N GLN A 114 -1.13 10.36 19.99
CA GLN A 114 -1.96 11.08 20.97
C GLN A 114 -3.44 10.98 20.58
N GLU A 115 -4.33 10.92 21.57
CA GLU A 115 -5.76 11.19 21.35
C GLU A 115 -5.88 12.59 20.73
N ALA A 116 -6.52 12.68 19.57
CA ALA A 116 -6.64 13.94 18.86
C ALA A 116 -8.06 14.18 18.33
N ALA A 117 -9.05 13.42 18.78
CA ALA A 117 -10.45 13.48 18.36
C ALA A 117 -11.32 14.34 19.28
N ALA A 118 -10.86 14.66 20.50
CA ALA A 118 -11.49 15.70 21.31
C ALA A 118 -11.59 17.02 20.51
N GLY A 119 -12.82 17.55 20.38
CA GLY A 119 -13.09 18.79 19.65
C GLY A 119 -13.10 18.69 18.12
N CYS A 120 -12.97 17.49 17.54
CA CYS A 120 -13.00 17.31 16.09
C CYS A 120 -14.39 16.91 15.58
N THR A 121 -14.78 17.40 14.40
CA THR A 121 -16.01 16.99 13.70
C THR A 121 -15.91 15.63 13.02
N CYS A 122 -14.70 15.07 12.93
CA CYS A 122 -14.47 13.75 12.34
C CYS A 122 -14.94 12.63 13.27
N SER A 123 -15.97 11.91 12.85
CA SER A 123 -16.58 10.83 13.64
C SER A 123 -15.83 9.50 13.50
N TYR A 124 -15.01 9.16 14.49
CA TYR A 124 -14.32 7.88 14.60
C TYR A 124 -14.58 7.24 15.98
N PRO A 125 -14.80 5.92 16.05
CA PRO A 125 -15.27 5.27 17.28
C PRO A 125 -14.16 5.08 18.34
N VAL A 126 -12.90 4.99 17.94
CA VAL A 126 -11.77 4.83 18.89
C VAL A 126 -11.18 6.21 19.21
N ARG A 127 -11.39 6.66 20.46
CA ARG A 127 -10.87 7.91 21.01
C ARG A 127 -9.97 7.63 22.21
N CYS A 128 -8.73 7.26 21.94
CA CYS A 128 -7.71 7.07 22.97
C CYS A 128 -6.33 7.42 22.43
N SER A 129 -5.36 7.55 23.33
CA SER A 129 -3.95 7.52 22.95
C SER A 129 -3.52 6.08 22.70
N LEU A 130 -2.71 5.85 21.68
CA LEU A 130 -2.16 4.54 21.33
C LEU A 130 -0.65 4.52 21.50
N ALA A 131 -0.13 3.40 21.99
CA ALA A 131 1.28 3.06 21.92
C ALA A 131 1.39 1.70 21.24
N MET A 132 2.03 1.64 20.08
CA MET A 132 2.30 0.39 19.38
C MET A 132 3.78 0.05 19.47
N MET A 133 4.08 -1.24 19.60
CA MET A 133 5.44 -1.76 19.60
C MET A 133 5.68 -2.57 18.33
N ARG A 134 6.91 -2.56 17.82
CA ARG A 134 7.31 -3.46 16.75
C ARG A 134 7.31 -4.90 17.29
N LYS A 135 6.60 -5.80 16.61
CA LYS A 135 6.65 -7.25 16.84
C LYS A 135 7.43 -7.90 15.70
N PRO A 136 8.70 -8.34 15.90
CA PRO A 136 9.57 -8.84 14.83
C PRO A 136 8.97 -9.99 14.02
N ASN A 137 8.26 -10.92 14.68
CA ASN A 137 7.64 -12.09 14.06
C ASN A 137 6.13 -11.89 13.87
N ARG A 138 5.70 -10.67 13.55
CA ARG A 138 4.30 -10.40 13.24
C ARG A 138 4.01 -10.89 11.83
N THR A 139 2.97 -11.71 11.70
CA THR A 139 2.37 -12.04 10.41
C THR A 139 2.04 -10.78 9.62
N GLN A 140 2.56 -10.68 8.40
CA GLN A 140 2.32 -9.57 7.49
C GLN A 140 0.81 -9.33 7.32
N PRO A 141 0.32 -8.08 7.41
CA PRO A 141 -1.08 -7.80 7.11
C PRO A 141 -1.34 -7.84 5.60
N TRP A 142 -2.61 -8.05 5.22
CA TRP A 142 -3.08 -7.71 3.89
C TRP A 142 -2.86 -6.21 3.62
N THR A 143 -2.44 -5.87 2.40
CA THR A 143 -2.14 -4.51 1.98
C THR A 143 -2.88 -4.14 0.70
N ILE A 144 -2.93 -2.86 0.40
CA ILE A 144 -3.31 -2.38 -0.93
C ILE A 144 -2.02 -1.98 -1.62
N TYR A 145 -1.62 -2.76 -2.62
CA TYR A 145 -0.46 -2.42 -3.43
C TYR A 145 -0.86 -1.38 -4.46
N VAL A 146 -0.07 -0.32 -4.55
CA VAL A 146 -0.28 0.75 -5.52
C VAL A 146 0.92 0.76 -6.42
N THR A 147 0.71 0.77 -7.72
CA THR A 147 1.73 1.14 -8.69
C THR A 147 1.11 1.98 -9.79
N PRO A 148 1.71 3.12 -10.16
CA PRO A 148 1.30 3.86 -11.35
C PRO A 148 1.78 3.11 -12.60
N GLY A 149 1.16 3.38 -13.75
CA GLY A 149 1.59 2.86 -15.04
C GLY A 149 0.60 1.89 -15.69
N ALA A 150 0.95 1.45 -16.89
CA ALA A 150 0.18 0.45 -17.62
C ALA A 150 0.44 -0.96 -17.05
N LEU A 151 -0.57 -1.83 -17.11
CA LEU A 151 -0.43 -3.24 -16.71
C LEU A 151 0.10 -4.12 -17.85
N ARG A 152 0.49 -3.53 -18.98
CA ARG A 152 0.96 -4.21 -20.19
C ARG A 152 2.20 -3.47 -20.71
N PRO A 153 3.18 -4.16 -21.31
CA PRO A 153 3.30 -5.62 -21.49
C PRO A 153 3.35 -6.40 -20.16
N VAL A 154 2.65 -7.54 -20.06
CA VAL A 154 2.71 -8.38 -18.84
C VAL A 154 3.98 -9.23 -18.88
N LYS A 155 4.88 -9.04 -17.91
CA LYS A 155 6.06 -9.88 -17.67
C LYS A 155 5.79 -10.97 -16.63
N ARG A 156 5.10 -10.62 -15.54
CA ARG A 156 4.67 -11.54 -14.48
C ARG A 156 3.34 -11.09 -13.92
N PHE A 157 2.42 -12.01 -13.64
CA PHE A 157 1.15 -11.64 -13.02
C PHE A 157 0.67 -12.72 -12.05
N ALA A 158 0.82 -12.45 -10.75
CA ALA A 158 0.44 -13.37 -9.69
C ALA A 158 -0.91 -12.95 -9.07
N ILE A 159 -1.85 -13.89 -9.03
CA ILE A 159 -3.23 -13.66 -8.59
C ILE A 159 -3.54 -14.57 -7.42
N ASN A 160 -4.13 -14.01 -6.36
CA ASN A 160 -4.67 -14.76 -5.23
C ASN A 160 -6.20 -14.64 -5.21
N PHE A 161 -6.88 -15.68 -5.69
CA PHE A 161 -8.34 -15.70 -5.78
C PHE A 161 -8.98 -15.69 -4.39
N GLY A 162 -10.01 -14.86 -4.22
CA GLY A 162 -10.76 -14.71 -2.98
C GLY A 162 -10.01 -14.02 -1.84
N ALA A 163 -8.75 -13.64 -2.01
CA ALA A 163 -7.98 -13.00 -0.95
C ALA A 163 -8.58 -11.65 -0.52
N ALA A 164 -8.38 -11.29 0.75
CA ALA A 164 -8.95 -10.07 1.32
C ALA A 164 -8.35 -8.78 0.72
N ALA A 165 -7.05 -8.79 0.40
CA ALA A 165 -6.35 -7.75 -0.35
C ALA A 165 -5.02 -8.31 -0.90
N ASP A 166 -4.14 -7.44 -1.35
CA ASP A 166 -2.86 -7.82 -1.94
C ASP A 166 -1.85 -8.27 -0.86
N MET A 167 -0.87 -9.06 -1.27
CA MET A 167 0.27 -9.44 -0.43
C MET A 167 1.53 -9.58 -1.27
N LYS A 168 2.61 -8.91 -0.88
CA LYS A 168 3.95 -9.14 -1.43
C LYS A 168 4.66 -10.20 -0.60
N ASP A 169 5.22 -11.21 -1.24
CA ASP A 169 6.00 -12.25 -0.56
C ASP A 169 7.47 -11.86 -0.38
N ASN A 170 8.21 -12.67 0.38
CA ASN A 170 9.63 -12.42 0.66
C ASN A 170 10.54 -12.54 -0.58
N GLU A 171 10.03 -13.11 -1.68
CA GLU A 171 10.73 -13.18 -2.98
C GLU A 171 10.44 -11.93 -3.84
N GLY A 172 9.65 -10.98 -3.33
CA GLY A 172 9.28 -9.76 -4.02
C GLY A 172 8.08 -9.89 -4.96
N THR A 173 7.44 -11.07 -5.01
CA THR A 173 6.25 -11.29 -5.83
C THR A 173 5.05 -10.60 -5.19
N VAL A 174 4.41 -9.68 -5.91
CA VAL A 174 3.13 -9.11 -5.48
C VAL A 174 2.00 -10.01 -5.97
N TRP A 175 1.28 -10.61 -5.03
CA TRP A 175 0.10 -11.41 -5.26
C TRP A 175 -1.14 -10.53 -5.13
N PHE A 176 -1.75 -10.22 -6.27
CA PHE A 176 -2.93 -9.36 -6.32
C PHE A 176 -4.19 -10.13 -6.00
N SER A 177 -5.05 -9.58 -5.13
CA SER A 177 -6.32 -10.27 -4.84
C SER A 177 -7.29 -10.15 -6.01
N TYR A 178 -8.04 -11.22 -6.28
CA TYR A 178 -9.15 -11.19 -7.24
C TYR A 178 -10.41 -11.85 -6.67
N PRO A 179 -11.58 -11.20 -6.68
CA PRO A 179 -11.83 -9.86 -7.21
C PRO A 179 -11.03 -8.79 -6.46
N ASN A 180 -10.56 -7.77 -7.16
CA ASN A 180 -9.82 -6.71 -6.49
C ASN A 180 -10.72 -6.02 -5.44
N PRO A 181 -10.18 -5.59 -4.29
CA PRO A 181 -10.99 -4.96 -3.26
C PRO A 181 -11.61 -3.69 -3.83
N LYS A 182 -12.91 -3.49 -3.56
CA LYS A 182 -13.58 -2.24 -3.93
C LYS A 182 -13.07 -1.13 -3.03
N THR A 183 -12.18 -0.32 -3.58
CA THR A 183 -11.58 0.81 -2.90
C THR A 183 -12.33 2.07 -3.29
N ASN A 184 -13.00 2.72 -2.34
CA ASN A 184 -13.62 4.02 -2.60
C ASN A 184 -12.86 5.11 -1.85
N SER A 185 -12.80 6.29 -2.44
CA SER A 185 -12.28 7.49 -1.81
C SER A 185 -13.16 8.66 -2.18
N TYR A 186 -13.60 9.44 -1.20
CA TYR A 186 -14.26 10.73 -1.43
C TYR A 186 -13.27 11.83 -1.89
N THR A 187 -12.04 11.44 -2.25
CA THR A 187 -10.95 12.33 -2.69
C THR A 187 -10.39 11.84 -4.02
N HIS A 188 -9.31 12.47 -4.50
CA HIS A 188 -8.69 12.28 -5.82
C HIS A 188 -8.12 10.87 -6.14
N PHE A 189 -8.46 9.83 -5.37
CA PHE A 189 -8.04 8.46 -5.59
C PHE A 189 -9.25 7.52 -5.75
N PRO A 190 -10.12 7.72 -6.75
CA PRO A 190 -11.21 6.79 -6.99
C PRO A 190 -10.65 5.43 -7.41
N ASN A 191 -11.14 4.35 -6.82
CA ASN A 191 -10.78 2.97 -7.17
C ASN A 191 -9.27 2.67 -7.24
N TYR A 192 -8.53 3.15 -6.24
CA TYR A 192 -7.08 3.03 -6.15
C TYR A 192 -6.53 1.60 -5.93
N GLY A 193 -5.24 1.44 -6.16
CA GLY A 193 -4.58 0.13 -6.21
C GLY A 193 -4.59 -0.44 -7.63
N VAL A 194 -4.01 -1.61 -7.82
CA VAL A 194 -3.96 -2.26 -9.15
C VAL A 194 -5.32 -2.86 -9.48
N LYS A 195 -5.95 -2.40 -10.57
CA LYS A 195 -7.29 -2.86 -10.99
C LYS A 195 -7.24 -3.58 -12.32
N PHE A 196 -7.90 -4.73 -12.37
CA PHE A 196 -8.01 -5.56 -13.56
C PHE A 196 -9.27 -6.41 -13.50
N ASP A 197 -9.69 -6.92 -14.64
CA ASP A 197 -10.81 -7.85 -14.73
C ASP A 197 -10.37 -9.13 -15.44
N LEU A 198 -10.48 -10.25 -14.73
CA LEU A 198 -10.18 -11.57 -15.25
C LEU A 198 -11.41 -12.27 -15.85
N ARG A 199 -12.57 -11.60 -15.92
CA ARG A 199 -13.83 -12.13 -16.49
C ARG A 199 -14.16 -13.53 -15.99
N VAL A 200 -13.98 -13.74 -14.69
CA VAL A 200 -14.16 -15.06 -14.09
C VAL A 200 -15.62 -15.49 -14.20
N GLN A 201 -15.83 -16.74 -14.62
CA GLN A 201 -17.13 -17.40 -14.62
C GLN A 201 -17.09 -18.56 -13.63
N THR A 202 -18.14 -18.71 -12.84
CA THR A 202 -18.27 -19.79 -11.84
C THR A 202 -19.55 -20.59 -12.09
N LEU A 203 -19.57 -21.83 -11.58
CA LEU A 203 -20.78 -22.63 -11.47
C LEU A 203 -21.85 -21.88 -10.64
N PRO A 204 -23.15 -22.05 -10.96
CA PRO A 204 -24.23 -21.45 -10.18
C PRO A 204 -24.14 -21.81 -8.69
N GLY A 205 -24.26 -20.81 -7.81
CA GLY A 205 -24.20 -20.99 -6.36
C GLY A 205 -22.79 -21.15 -5.77
N MET A 206 -21.74 -21.20 -6.59
CA MET A 206 -20.35 -21.19 -6.14
C MET A 206 -19.73 -19.79 -6.26
N GLY A 207 -18.53 -19.59 -5.70
CA GLY A 207 -17.88 -18.30 -5.71
C GLY A 207 -16.59 -18.25 -4.91
N TYR A 208 -16.21 -17.04 -4.50
CA TYR A 208 -15.00 -16.81 -3.74
C TYR A 208 -15.19 -17.12 -2.26
N PHE A 209 -14.15 -17.64 -1.62
CA PHE A 209 -14.07 -17.78 -0.17
C PHE A 209 -12.79 -17.14 0.35
N CYS A 210 -12.85 -16.66 1.59
CA CYS A 210 -11.71 -16.15 2.34
C CYS A 210 -11.89 -16.53 3.81
N ARG A 211 -10.82 -17.02 4.45
CA ARG A 211 -10.73 -17.17 5.91
C ARG A 211 -9.49 -16.45 6.42
N ASP A 212 -9.47 -16.09 7.71
CA ASP A 212 -8.25 -15.53 8.29
C ASP A 212 -7.13 -16.57 8.24
N PHE A 213 -5.95 -16.16 7.81
CA PHE A 213 -4.78 -17.01 7.67
C PHE A 213 -3.87 -16.96 8.89
N LYS A 214 -4.10 -16.00 9.80
CA LYS A 214 -3.32 -15.89 11.03
C LYS A 214 -3.54 -17.13 11.90
N GLY A 215 -2.44 -17.78 12.25
CA GLY A 215 -2.48 -19.01 13.06
C GLY A 215 -2.85 -20.26 12.27
N VAL A 216 -2.98 -20.18 10.95
CA VAL A 216 -3.19 -21.35 10.08
C VAL A 216 -1.84 -21.90 9.64
N SER A 217 -1.61 -23.19 9.90
CA SER A 217 -0.48 -23.95 9.36
C SER A 217 -0.95 -24.82 8.18
N ILE A 218 -0.22 -24.79 7.08
CA ILE A 218 -0.43 -25.67 5.92
C ILE A 218 0.88 -26.44 5.72
N ALA A 219 0.78 -27.75 5.49
CA ALA A 219 1.96 -28.59 5.26
C ALA A 219 2.68 -28.14 3.97
N ASP A 220 4.01 -28.29 3.96
CA ASP A 220 4.86 -28.10 2.78
C ASP A 220 4.81 -26.69 2.14
N THR A 221 4.49 -25.65 2.92
CA THR A 221 4.53 -24.26 2.45
C THR A 221 4.86 -23.26 3.56
N ASP A 222 5.60 -22.22 3.21
CA ASP A 222 5.84 -21.03 4.03
C ASP A 222 4.83 -19.89 3.75
N LYS A 223 3.90 -20.11 2.81
CA LYS A 223 2.87 -19.15 2.37
C LYS A 223 1.45 -19.69 2.63
N PRO A 224 1.08 -20.04 3.89
CA PRO A 224 -0.23 -20.61 4.19
C PRO A 224 -1.41 -19.70 3.77
N TRP A 225 -1.17 -18.40 3.69
CA TRP A 225 -2.14 -17.39 3.25
C TRP A 225 -2.56 -17.52 1.77
N LEU A 226 -1.79 -18.23 0.93
CA LEU A 226 -2.20 -18.58 -0.44
C LEU A 226 -3.28 -19.67 -0.47
N PHE A 227 -3.47 -20.41 0.63
CA PHE A 227 -4.37 -21.55 0.71
C PHE A 227 -5.63 -21.26 1.56
N THR A 228 -5.74 -20.04 2.09
CA THR A 228 -6.86 -19.61 2.94
C THR A 228 -7.92 -18.83 2.17
N SER A 229 -7.74 -18.66 0.87
CA SER A 229 -8.70 -18.07 -0.04
C SER A 229 -8.73 -18.83 -1.35
N GLY A 230 -9.81 -18.68 -2.11
CA GLY A 230 -9.90 -19.28 -3.43
C GLY A 230 -11.21 -18.97 -4.15
N CYS A 231 -11.39 -19.60 -5.30
CA CYS A 231 -12.63 -19.58 -6.07
C CYS A 231 -13.12 -21.02 -6.27
N GLN A 232 -14.31 -21.34 -5.76
CA GLN A 232 -14.96 -22.62 -5.97
C GLN A 232 -15.76 -22.60 -7.27
N GLY A 233 -15.70 -23.70 -8.02
CA GLY A 233 -16.47 -23.87 -9.25
C GLY A 233 -16.06 -22.94 -10.39
N MET A 234 -14.80 -22.47 -10.44
CA MET A 234 -14.31 -21.64 -11.53
C MET A 234 -14.35 -22.42 -12.85
N LEU A 235 -15.07 -21.88 -13.83
CA LEU A 235 -15.20 -22.40 -15.19
C LEU A 235 -14.28 -21.69 -16.18
N ARG A 236 -14.03 -20.39 -15.95
CA ARG A 236 -13.25 -19.53 -16.84
C ARG A 236 -12.51 -18.45 -16.07
N CYS A 237 -11.33 -18.10 -16.56
CA CYS A 237 -10.54 -16.92 -16.19
C CYS A 237 -9.78 -16.46 -17.44
N GLU A 238 -9.83 -15.17 -17.75
CA GLU A 238 -9.18 -14.55 -18.91
C GLU A 238 -8.05 -13.62 -18.45
N VAL A 239 -6.85 -13.84 -18.98
CA VAL A 239 -5.73 -12.91 -18.81
C VAL A 239 -5.38 -12.37 -20.19
N PRO A 240 -5.57 -11.05 -20.45
CA PRO A 240 -5.23 -10.49 -21.74
C PRO A 240 -3.71 -10.42 -21.89
N LEU A 241 -3.19 -11.22 -22.82
CA LEU A 241 -1.79 -11.18 -23.25
C LEU A 241 -1.64 -10.26 -24.47
N ILE A 242 -0.41 -9.87 -24.76
CA ILE A 242 -0.08 -9.13 -25.99
C ILE A 242 0.05 -10.14 -27.12
N ASP A 243 -0.41 -9.80 -28.31
CA ASP A 243 -0.10 -10.54 -29.53
C ASP A 243 1.29 -10.10 -30.04
N ASN A 244 2.09 -11.05 -30.53
CA ASN A 244 3.38 -10.82 -31.20
C ASN A 244 3.28 -9.85 -32.38
N ALA A 245 2.08 -9.59 -32.90
CA ALA A 245 1.82 -8.66 -34.00
C ALA A 245 2.01 -7.17 -33.62
N ALA A 246 1.95 -6.79 -32.34
CA ALA A 246 2.24 -5.44 -31.88
C ALA A 246 3.75 -5.31 -31.59
N GLY A 247 4.55 -5.24 -32.66
CA GLY A 247 6.01 -5.24 -32.58
C GLY A 247 6.59 -4.30 -31.52
N GLN A 248 7.18 -4.89 -30.48
CA GLN A 248 8.19 -4.26 -29.65
C GLN A 248 9.30 -5.28 -29.41
N LYS A 249 10.46 -4.97 -29.98
CA LYS A 249 11.77 -5.50 -29.56
C LYS A 249 12.11 -4.99 -28.17
#